data_AF-A0A3N7E4X8-F1
#
_entry.id   AF-A0A3N7E4X8-F1
#
_cell.length_a   1.000
_cell.length_b   1.000
_cell.length_c   1.000
_cell.angle_alpha   90.00
_cell.angle_beta   90.00
_cell.angle_gamma   90.00
#
_symmetry.space_group_name_H-M   'P 1'
#
loop_
_entity.id
_entity.type
_entity.pdbx_description
1 polymer ?
#
loop_
_entity_poly.entity_id
_entity_poly.type
_entity_poly.pdbx_seq_one_letter_code
_entity_poly.pdbx_strand_id
1 'polypeptide(L)'
;MEYNFDSQMSQIHALMGWFSLGLFLARGLAFQFQQAWPMDARVRVLVFGNDLLMTVTGLSLWALRHHNPLYDGWLAGKLIALLAYTLCAHWAMGRGEFRSLGYVLSLMFLAYMIGASVTRSAALGLF
;
A
#
# COMPACT_ATOMS: atom_id res chain seq x y z
N MET A 1 -29.43 11.06 9.91
CA MET A 1 -28.23 10.47 9.27
C MET A 1 -27.77 9.34 10.16
N GLU A 2 -27.97 8.08 9.76
CA GLU A 2 -27.33 6.95 10.44
C GLU A 2 -25.82 7.01 10.15
N TYR A 3 -25.02 7.21 11.20
CA TYR A 3 -23.58 7.14 11.11
C TYR A 3 -23.17 5.67 11.05
N ASN A 4 -22.89 5.17 9.84
CA ASN A 4 -22.36 3.82 9.68
C ASN A 4 -20.82 3.87 9.83
N PHE A 5 -20.34 3.60 11.04
CA PHE A 5 -18.92 3.65 11.39
C PHE A 5 -18.02 2.83 10.45
N ASP A 6 -18.50 1.68 9.97
CA ASP A 6 -17.77 0.84 9.02
C ASP A 6 -17.51 1.55 7.68
N SER A 7 -18.51 2.26 7.14
CA SER A 7 -18.38 2.91 5.84
C SER A 7 -17.42 4.09 5.88
N GLN A 8 -17.45 4.88 6.96
CA GLN A 8 -16.55 6.01 7.17
C GLN A 8 -15.11 5.53 7.36
N MET A 9 -14.89 4.50 8.17
CA MET A 9 -13.56 3.90 8.35
C MET A 9 -13.03 3.35 7.02
N SER A 10 -13.87 2.72 6.21
CA SER A 10 -13.50 2.21 4.88
C SER A 10 -13.08 3.32 3.93
N GLN A 11 -13.76 4.47 3.96
CA GLN A 11 -13.41 5.63 3.14
C GLN A 11 -12.08 6.25 3.58
N ILE A 12 -11.85 6.40 4.88
CA ILE A 12 -10.60 6.92 5.44
C ILE A 12 -9.43 6.00 5.05
N HIS A 13 -9.60 4.68 5.24
CA HIS A 13 -8.58 3.71 4.85
C HIS A 13 -8.27 3.75 3.35
N ALA A 14 -9.30 3.89 2.50
CA ALA A 14 -9.10 4.04 1.07
C ALA A 14 -8.35 5.33 0.71
N LEU A 15 -8.68 6.45 1.36
CA LEU A 15 -8.00 7.73 1.16
C LEU A 15 -6.52 7.65 1.57
N MET A 16 -6.22 7.00 2.69
CA MET A 16 -4.85 6.72 3.12
C MET A 16 -4.09 5.87 2.11
N GLY A 17 -4.74 4.86 1.52
CA GLY A 17 -4.14 4.07 0.44
C GLY A 17 -3.79 4.90 -0.80
N TRP A 18 -4.69 5.80 -1.22
CA TRP A 18 -4.41 6.72 -2.32
C TRP A 18 -3.28 7.71 -1.99
N PHE A 19 -3.23 8.18 -0.75
CA PHE A 19 -2.16 9.05 -0.28
C PHE A 19 -0.81 8.33 -0.23
N SER A 20 -0.75 7.08 0.27
CA SER A 20 0.43 6.20 0.20
C SER A 20 0.91 6.04 -1.24
N LEU A 21 -0.01 5.77 -2.18
CA LEU A 21 0.32 5.62 -3.61
C LEU A 21 0.97 6.88 -4.16
N GLY A 22 0.36 8.05 -3.92
CA GLY A 22 0.89 9.33 -4.36
C GLY A 22 2.28 9.62 -3.78
N LEU A 23 2.46 9.41 -2.48
CA LEU A 23 3.75 9.57 -1.81
C LEU A 23 4.81 8.62 -2.37
N PHE A 24 4.46 7.36 -2.61
CA PHE A 24 5.38 6.36 -3.15
C PHE A 24 5.80 6.70 -4.58
N LEU A 25 4.84 7.06 -5.44
CA LEU A 25 5.12 7.49 -6.81
C LEU A 25 6.04 8.71 -6.85
N ALA A 26 5.71 9.76 -6.10
CA ALA A 26 6.47 11.00 -6.09
C ALA A 26 7.88 10.79 -5.53
N ARG A 27 8.01 10.12 -4.37
CA ARG A 27 9.31 9.87 -3.72
C ARG A 27 10.16 8.91 -4.53
N GLY A 28 9.58 7.81 -5.01
CA GLY A 28 10.27 6.81 -5.80
C GLY A 28 10.81 7.43 -7.08
N LEU A 29 9.97 8.15 -7.83
CA LEU A 29 10.40 8.84 -9.05
C LEU A 29 11.50 9.87 -8.78
N ALA A 30 11.36 10.70 -7.75
CA ALA A 30 12.37 11.69 -7.39
C ALA A 30 13.69 11.03 -6.96
N PHE A 31 13.64 9.89 -6.28
CA PHE A 31 14.83 9.13 -5.93
C PHE A 31 15.53 8.57 -7.18
N GLN A 32 14.77 8.12 -8.19
CA GLN A 32 15.33 7.72 -9.49
C GLN A 32 16.09 8.86 -10.16
N PHE A 33 15.58 10.09 -10.08
CA PHE A 33 16.24 11.31 -10.55
C PHE A 33 17.27 11.90 -9.57
N GLN A 34 17.75 11.09 -8.61
CA GLN A 34 18.80 11.46 -7.65
C GLN A 34 18.49 12.71 -6.82
N GLN A 35 17.21 13.02 -6.61
CA GLN A 35 16.80 14.11 -5.74
C GLN A 35 17.05 13.75 -4.27
N ALA A 36 17.43 14.75 -3.45
CA ALA A 36 17.74 14.55 -2.03
C ALA A 36 16.49 14.59 -1.11
N TRP A 37 15.45 15.32 -1.51
CA TRP A 37 14.23 15.53 -0.72
C TRP A 37 13.44 14.25 -0.35
N PRO A 38 13.46 13.12 -1.12
CA PRO A 38 12.74 11.90 -0.73
C PRO A 38 13.20 11.28 0.59
N MET A 39 14.41 11.65 1.04
CA MET A 39 15.02 11.25 2.31
C MET A 39 15.00 12.37 3.35
N ASP A 40 14.26 13.45 3.13
CA ASP A 40 14.04 14.49 4.15
C ASP A 40 13.26 13.90 5.34
N ALA A 41 13.60 14.34 6.56
CA ALA A 41 12.90 13.97 7.77
C ALA A 41 11.39 14.30 7.71
N ARG A 42 11.00 15.43 7.13
CA ARG A 42 9.59 15.85 7.01
C ARG A 42 8.77 14.84 6.22
N VAL A 43 9.32 14.41 5.09
CA VAL A 43 8.67 13.43 4.21
C VAL A 43 8.62 12.06 4.87
N ARG A 44 9.69 11.66 5.59
CA ARG A 44 9.69 10.40 6.35
C ARG A 44 8.63 10.39 7.45
N VAL A 45 8.41 11.49 8.15
CA VAL A 45 7.33 11.59 9.16
C VAL A 45 5.96 11.43 8.51
N LEU A 46 5.72 12.08 7.36
CA LEU A 46 4.44 11.93 6.63
C LEU A 46 4.20 10.49 6.19
N VAL A 47 5.22 9.83 5.65
CA VAL A 47 5.15 8.43 5.22
C VAL A 47 4.89 7.52 6.41
N PHE A 48 5.69 7.64 7.48
CA PHE A 48 5.55 6.82 8.67
C PHE A 48 4.19 7.02 9.36
N GLY A 49 3.74 8.27 9.51
CA GLY A 49 2.45 8.59 10.09
C GLY A 49 1.30 8.02 9.29
N ASN A 50 1.34 8.15 7.96
CA ASN A 50 0.35 7.55 7.09
C ASN A 50 0.36 6.02 7.14
N ASP A 51 1.54 5.37 7.12
CA ASP A 51 1.65 3.91 7.19
C ASP A 51 1.14 3.36 8.53
N LEU A 52 1.39 4.07 9.64
CA LEU A 52 0.83 3.74 10.94
C LEU A 52 -0.70 3.82 10.92
N LEU A 53 -1.27 4.91 10.42
CA LEU A 53 -2.71 5.07 10.34
C LEU A 53 -3.36 4.06 9.38
N MET A 54 -2.73 3.78 8.24
CA MET A 54 -3.14 2.76 7.28
C MET A 54 -3.18 1.37 7.93
N THR A 55 -2.18 1.06 8.74
CA THR A 55 -2.08 -0.19 9.50
C THR A 55 -3.19 -0.28 10.54
N VAL A 56 -3.38 0.76 11.36
CA VAL A 56 -4.42 0.80 12.40
C VAL A 56 -5.81 0.67 11.79
N THR A 57 -6.12 1.44 10.75
CA THR A 57 -7.42 1.40 10.07
C THR A 57 -7.65 0.04 9.38
N GLY A 58 -6.61 -0.53 8.76
CA GLY A 58 -6.66 -1.85 8.13
C GLY A 58 -6.94 -2.99 9.12
N LEU A 59 -6.22 -3.00 10.25
CA LEU A 59 -6.47 -3.95 11.35
C LEU A 59 -7.86 -3.76 11.96
N SER A 60 -8.31 -2.53 12.12
CA SER A 60 -9.65 -2.23 12.65
C SER A 60 -10.74 -2.77 11.72
N LEU A 61 -10.62 -2.54 10.41
CA LEU A 61 -11.56 -3.07 9.41
C LEU A 61 -11.52 -4.58 9.31
N TRP A 62 -10.34 -5.19 9.45
CA TRP A 62 -10.19 -6.64 9.51
C TRP A 62 -10.98 -7.22 10.69
N ALA A 63 -10.80 -6.65 11.89
CA ALA A 63 -11.52 -7.08 13.09
C ALA A 63 -13.03 -6.85 12.98
N LEU A 64 -13.46 -5.66 12.52
CA LEU A 64 -14.87 -5.29 12.41
C LEU A 64 -15.65 -6.17 11.42
N ARG A 65 -15.01 -6.58 10.32
CA ARG A 65 -15.65 -7.37 9.25
C ARG A 65 -15.46 -8.87 9.41
N HIS A 66 -14.78 -9.30 10.47
CA HIS A 66 -14.49 -10.71 10.76
C HIS A 66 -13.88 -11.47 9.57
N HIS A 67 -13.08 -10.79 8.74
CA HIS A 67 -12.43 -11.44 7.61
C HIS A 67 -11.44 -12.49 8.09
N ASN A 68 -11.28 -13.56 7.32
CA ASN A 68 -10.29 -14.59 7.61
C ASN A 68 -9.40 -14.76 6.38
N PRO A 69 -8.11 -14.39 6.43
CA PRO A 69 -7.21 -14.46 5.27
C PRO A 69 -7.12 -15.86 4.65
N LEU A 70 -7.37 -16.92 5.41
CA LEU A 70 -7.32 -18.29 4.90
C LEU A 70 -8.50 -18.62 3.98
N TYR A 71 -9.64 -17.94 4.15
CA TYR A 71 -10.84 -18.10 3.34
C TYR A 71 -11.04 -16.94 2.36
N ASP A 72 -10.73 -15.72 2.79
CA ASP A 72 -10.73 -14.50 1.99
C ASP A 72 -9.44 -14.39 1.18
N GLY A 73 -9.34 -15.15 0.09
CA GLY A 73 -8.13 -15.19 -0.75
C GLY A 73 -7.67 -13.81 -1.25
N TRP A 74 -8.59 -12.87 -1.49
CA TRP A 74 -8.25 -11.50 -1.88
C TRP A 74 -7.48 -10.76 -0.78
N LEU A 75 -7.80 -11.01 0.50
CA LEU A 75 -7.13 -10.40 1.64
C LEU A 75 -5.74 -11.03 1.84
N ALA A 76 -5.63 -12.36 1.76
CA ALA A 76 -4.33 -13.02 1.79
C ALA A 76 -3.41 -12.55 0.66
N GLY A 77 -3.93 -12.48 -0.56
CA GLY A 77 -3.19 -11.93 -1.71
C GLY A 77 -2.71 -10.50 -1.43
N LYS A 78 -3.57 -9.63 -0.89
CA LYS A 78 -3.21 -8.26 -0.52
C LYS A 78 -2.09 -8.21 0.52
N LEU A 79 -2.12 -9.07 1.54
CA LEU A 79 -1.08 -9.12 2.59
C LEU A 79 0.26 -9.65 2.05
N ILE A 80 0.23 -10.68 1.20
CA ILE A 80 1.44 -11.20 0.54
C ILE A 80 2.05 -10.13 -0.37
N ALA A 81 1.22 -9.46 -1.16
CA ALA A 81 1.65 -8.38 -2.03
C ALA A 81 2.20 -7.19 -1.25
N LEU A 82 1.67 -6.89 -0.05
CA LEU A 82 2.20 -5.86 0.83
C LEU A 82 3.63 -6.19 1.29
N LEU A 83 3.92 -7.45 1.65
CA LEU A 83 5.27 -7.88 2.01
C LEU A 83 6.21 -7.78 0.80
N ALA A 84 5.80 -8.30 -0.36
CA ALA A 84 6.60 -8.24 -1.58
C ALA A 84 6.88 -6.79 -2.03
N TYR A 85 5.85 -5.93 -1.97
CA TYR A 85 5.98 -4.48 -2.19
C TYR A 85 7.00 -3.87 -1.26
N THR A 86 6.95 -4.16 0.05
CA THR A 86 7.84 -3.55 1.04
C THR A 86 9.32 -3.90 0.77
N LEU A 87 9.59 -5.17 0.43
CA LEU A 87 10.94 -5.62 0.06
C LEU A 87 11.42 -4.95 -1.23
N CYS A 88 10.57 -4.90 -2.26
CA CYS A 88 10.90 -4.26 -3.54
C CYS A 88 11.09 -2.74 -3.40
N ALA A 89 10.25 -2.09 -2.60
CA ALA A 89 10.34 -0.66 -2.30
C ALA A 89 11.63 -0.33 -1.54
N HIS A 90 12.07 -1.21 -0.64
CA HIS A 90 13.37 -1.07 0.03
C HIS A 90 14.52 -1.10 -0.98
N TRP A 91 14.51 -2.05 -1.93
CA TRP A 91 15.49 -2.09 -3.02
C TRP A 91 15.40 -0.88 -3.95
N ALA A 92 14.19 -0.39 -4.23
CA ALA A 92 13.94 0.80 -5.04
C ALA A 92 14.54 2.08 -4.44
N MET A 93 14.69 2.14 -3.12
CA MET A 93 15.34 3.25 -2.41
C MET A 93 16.80 2.94 -2.02
N GLY A 94 17.34 1.82 -2.48
CA GLY A 94 18.71 1.39 -2.26
C GLY A 94 19.72 2.03 -3.24
N ARG A 95 21.01 1.78 -2.98
CA ARG A 95 22.15 2.27 -3.79
C ARG A 95 22.61 1.30 -4.90
N GLY A 96 21.84 0.25 -5.19
CA GLY A 96 22.21 -0.81 -6.14
C GLY A 96 21.80 -0.53 -7.59
N GLU A 97 22.40 -1.29 -8.51
CA GLU A 97 22.07 -1.29 -9.94
C GLU A 97 20.61 -1.68 -10.25
N PHE A 98 19.97 -2.47 -9.37
CA PHE A 98 18.60 -2.96 -9.53
C PHE A 98 17.51 -1.99 -9.02
N ARG A 99 17.87 -0.73 -8.76
CA ARG A 99 16.97 0.28 -8.18
C ARG A 99 15.72 0.54 -9.03
N SER A 100 15.87 0.65 -10.35
CA SER A 100 14.75 0.85 -11.28
C SER A 100 13.83 -0.37 -11.36
N LEU A 101 14.38 -1.58 -11.36
CA LEU A 101 13.59 -2.80 -11.33
C LEU A 101 12.81 -2.93 -10.03
N GLY A 102 13.45 -2.66 -8.88
CA GLY A 102 12.76 -2.62 -7.59
C GLY A 102 11.58 -1.64 -7.59
N TYR A 103 11.75 -0.47 -8.20
CA TYR A 103 10.67 0.51 -8.33
C TYR A 103 9.54 0.00 -9.22
N VAL A 104 9.82 -0.51 -10.42
CA VAL A 104 8.78 -1.05 -11.31
C VAL A 104 8.04 -2.22 -10.67
N LEU A 105 8.76 -3.17 -10.05
CA LEU A 105 8.16 -4.31 -9.34
C LEU A 105 7.27 -3.85 -8.20
N SER A 106 7.71 -2.88 -7.40
CA SER A 106 6.89 -2.33 -6.32
C SER A 106 5.59 -1.69 -6.84
N LEU A 107 5.63 -1.01 -7.99
CA LEU A 107 4.43 -0.47 -8.64
C LEU A 107 3.49 -1.58 -9.13
N MET A 108 4.04 -2.70 -9.64
CA MET A 108 3.22 -3.85 -10.02
C MET A 108 2.52 -4.48 -8.81
N PHE A 109 3.21 -4.66 -7.69
CA PHE A 109 2.57 -5.16 -6.46
C PHE A 109 1.53 -4.20 -5.91
N LEU A 110 1.77 -2.90 -6.01
CA LEU A 110 0.82 -1.87 -5.59
C LEU A 110 -0.44 -1.88 -6.48
N ALA A 111 -0.27 -2.01 -7.80
CA ALA A 111 -1.37 -2.17 -8.74
C ALA A 111 -2.18 -3.44 -8.45
N TYR A 112 -1.50 -4.56 -8.14
CA TYR A 112 -2.16 -5.79 -7.71
C TYR A 112 -2.98 -5.59 -6.44
N MET A 113 -2.45 -4.95 -5.40
CA MET A 113 -3.18 -4.69 -4.14
C MET A 113 -4.45 -3.85 -4.36
N ILE A 114 -4.39 -2.86 -5.26
CA ILE A 114 -5.55 -2.05 -5.65
C ILE A 114 -6.55 -2.93 -6.41
N GLY A 115 -6.09 -3.68 -7.39
CA GLY A 115 -6.93 -4.59 -8.17
C GLY A 115 -7.64 -5.63 -7.29
N ALA A 116 -6.94 -6.26 -6.36
CA ALA A 116 -7.50 -7.22 -5.41
C ALA A 116 -8.53 -6.57 -4.48
N SER A 117 -8.33 -5.29 -4.11
CA SER A 117 -9.29 -4.54 -3.28
C SER A 117 -10.57 -4.19 -4.05
N VAL A 118 -10.45 -3.85 -5.34
CA VAL A 118 -11.59 -3.47 -6.20
C VAL A 118 -12.38 -4.69 -6.64
N THR A 119 -11.70 -5.72 -7.12
CA THR A 119 -12.33 -6.95 -7.63
C THR A 119 -12.78 -7.90 -6.53
N ARG A 120 -12.28 -7.71 -5.30
CA ARG A 120 -12.46 -8.65 -4.18
C ARG A 120 -12.10 -10.09 -4.54
N SER A 121 -11.15 -10.25 -5.47
CA SER A 121 -10.65 -11.53 -5.96
C SER A 121 -9.12 -11.56 -5.89
N ALA A 122 -8.56 -12.68 -5.44
CA ALA A 122 -7.11 -12.91 -5.44
C ALA A 122 -6.53 -12.93 -6.86
N ALA A 123 -7.32 -13.40 -7.82
CA ALA A 123 -6.96 -13.52 -9.23
C ALA A 123 -7.40 -12.32 -10.08
N LEU A 124 -7.78 -11.20 -9.46
CA LEU A 124 -8.24 -10.00 -10.15
C LEU A 124 -9.46 -10.22 -11.05
N GLY A 125 -10.26 -11.25 -10.77
CA GLY A 125 -11.45 -11.61 -11.58
C GLY A 125 -11.13 -12.36 -12.88
N LEU A 126 -9.92 -12.90 -13.03
CA LEU A 126 -9.51 -13.67 -14.20
C LEU A 126 -9.93 -15.16 -14.16
N PHE A 127 -10.48 -15.61 -13.02
CA PHE A 127 -11.04 -16.95 -12.81
C PHE A 127 -12.28 -16.89 -11.93
#